data_AF-A0A534Q0J4-F1
#
_entry.id   AF-A0A534Q0J4-F1
#
_cell.length_a   1.000
_cell.length_b   1.000
_cell.length_c   1.000
_cell.angle_alpha   90.00
_cell.angle_beta   90.00
_cell.angle_gamma   90.00
#
_symmetry.space_group_name_H-M   'P 1'
#
loop_
_entity.id
_entity.type
_entity.pdbx_description
1 polymer ?
#
loop_
_entity_poly.entity_id
_entity_poly.type
_entity_poly.pdbx_seq_one_letter_code
_entity_poly.pdbx_strand_id
1 'polypeptide(L)'
;LERRAIPTHEFIFPEEFIQPGGTERVLVPMKAGDVLLFHGNSLHASLPNRTTDRWRRAFICHYISAAVRSVSEELNPAYRTTGEEVPAPGHTSVGRPSR
;
A
#
# COMPACT_ATOMS: atom_id res chain seq x y z
N LEU A 1 17.00 -20.67 7.37
CA LEU A 1 16.60 -19.29 7.72
C LEU A 1 15.25 -19.36 8.39
N GLU A 2 15.23 -19.29 9.73
CA GLU A 2 13.99 -19.34 10.51
C GLU A 2 13.04 -18.22 10.09
N ARG A 3 11.80 -18.60 9.83
CA ARG A 3 10.68 -17.70 9.57
C ARG A 3 10.32 -16.99 10.87
N ARG A 4 10.92 -15.83 11.16
CA ARG A 4 10.32 -14.89 12.10
C ARG A 4 9.10 -14.28 11.43
N ALA A 5 7.91 -14.68 11.87
CA ALA A 5 6.71 -13.88 11.68
C ALA A 5 7.00 -12.50 12.26
N ILE A 6 6.90 -11.45 11.45
CA ILE A 6 6.94 -10.09 11.99
C ILE A 6 5.60 -9.93 12.72
N PRO A 7 5.61 -9.76 14.05
CA PRO A 7 4.36 -9.64 14.77
C PRO A 7 3.61 -8.42 14.23
N THR A 8 2.35 -8.59 13.82
CA THR A 8 1.55 -7.51 13.24
C THR A 8 1.29 -6.36 14.21
N HIS A 9 1.57 -6.53 15.51
CA HIS A 9 1.57 -5.45 16.51
C HIS A 9 2.80 -4.53 16.44
N GLU A 10 3.89 -4.92 15.77
CA GLU A 10 5.00 -4.01 15.45
C GLU A 10 4.66 -3.09 14.27
N PHE A 11 3.72 -3.49 13.41
CA PHE A 11 3.12 -2.62 12.39
C PHE A 11 1.86 -1.96 12.94
N ILE A 12 2.06 -0.86 13.64
CA ILE A 12 0.97 0.01 14.09
C ILE A 12 0.40 0.71 12.84
N PHE A 13 -0.60 0.10 12.20
CA PHE A 13 -1.59 0.87 11.47
C PHE A 13 -2.63 1.28 12.51
N PRO A 14 -2.56 2.50 13.06
CA PRO A 14 -3.54 2.91 14.05
C PRO A 14 -4.94 2.88 13.42
N GLU A 15 -5.97 2.50 14.19
CA GLU A 15 -7.38 2.54 13.75
C GLU A 15 -7.77 3.93 13.22
N GLU A 16 -7.08 4.96 13.72
CA GLU A 16 -7.21 6.34 13.30
C GLU A 16 -5.85 6.90 12.87
N PHE A 17 -5.81 7.52 11.69
CA PHE A 17 -4.62 8.21 11.21
C PHE A 17 -4.26 9.38 12.14
N ILE A 18 -3.17 9.24 12.90
CA ILE A 18 -2.58 10.34 13.66
C ILE A 18 -1.30 10.76 12.94
N GLN A 19 -1.32 11.95 12.34
CA GLN A 19 -0.12 12.54 11.78
C GLN A 19 0.90 12.77 12.91
N PRO A 20 2.13 12.24 12.81
CA PRO A 20 3.15 12.49 13.83
C PRO A 20 3.43 13.98 13.97
N GLY A 21 3.61 14.45 15.21
CA GLY A 21 3.99 15.84 15.48
C GLY A 21 5.27 16.23 14.73
N GLY A 22 5.33 17.47 14.25
CA GLY A 22 6.50 17.98 13.50
C GLY A 22 6.60 17.49 12.05
N THR A 23 5.60 16.78 11.54
CA THR A 23 5.52 16.41 10.12
C THR A 23 4.57 17.35 9.37
N GLU A 24 4.78 17.51 8.05
CA GLU A 24 3.91 18.27 7.16
C GLU A 24 3.19 17.34 6.17
N ARG A 25 1.92 17.65 5.86
CA ARG A 25 1.21 16.98 4.76
C ARG A 25 1.55 17.68 3.45
N VAL A 26 2.22 16.99 2.55
CA VAL A 26 2.55 17.51 1.21
C VAL A 26 1.53 17.00 0.21
N LEU A 27 0.87 17.93 -0.50
CA LEU A 27 0.02 17.57 -1.63
C LEU A 27 0.87 17.30 -2.87
N VAL A 28 0.52 16.24 -3.59
CA VAL A 28 1.19 15.87 -4.85
C VAL A 28 0.19 16.07 -6.00
N PRO A 29 0.08 17.30 -6.56
CA PRO A 29 -0.75 17.53 -7.73
C PRO A 29 -0.13 16.84 -8.94
N MET A 30 -0.97 16.10 -9.69
CA MET A 30 -0.54 15.29 -10.83
C MET A 30 -1.48 15.54 -12.01
N LYS A 31 -0.91 15.61 -13.21
CA LYS A 31 -1.62 15.59 -14.49
C LYS A 31 -1.85 14.15 -14.95
N ALA A 32 -2.73 13.96 -15.92
CA ALA A 32 -2.93 12.65 -16.53
C ALA A 32 -1.62 12.18 -17.19
N GLY A 33 -1.13 11.00 -16.78
CA GLY A 33 0.13 10.43 -17.26
C GLY A 33 1.32 10.63 -16.32
N ASP A 34 1.23 11.52 -15.32
CA ASP A 34 2.27 11.64 -14.30
C ASP A 34 2.32 10.37 -13.43
N VAL A 35 3.52 10.03 -12.93
CA VAL A 35 3.76 8.85 -12.09
C VAL A 35 4.36 9.28 -10.76
N LEU A 36 3.79 8.77 -9.66
CA LEU A 36 4.33 8.93 -8.31
C LEU A 36 4.88 7.58 -7.84
N LEU A 37 6.17 7.55 -7.54
CA LEU A 37 6.85 6.43 -6.90
C LEU A 37 7.06 6.79 -5.43
N PHE A 38 6.61 5.94 -4.52
CA PHE A 38 6.80 6.12 -3.09
C PHE A 38 7.01 4.76 -2.40
N HIS A 39 7.62 4.79 -1.23
CA HIS A 39 7.93 3.58 -0.47
C HIS A 39 6.66 3.02 0.18
N GLY A 40 6.53 1.69 0.30
CA GLY A 40 5.35 1.06 0.90
C GLY A 40 5.08 1.46 2.36
N ASN A 41 6.12 1.92 3.06
CA ASN A 41 6.02 2.44 4.44
C ASN A 41 5.82 3.97 4.51
N SER A 42 5.73 4.68 3.38
CA SER A 42 5.45 6.12 3.39
C SER A 42 4.02 6.36 3.86
N LEU A 43 3.86 7.20 4.87
CA LEU A 43 2.54 7.61 5.33
C LEU A 43 1.82 8.41 4.22
N HIS A 44 0.68 7.92 3.74
CA HIS A 44 -0.04 8.55 2.64
C HIS A 44 -1.57 8.39 2.79
N ALA A 45 -2.32 9.34 2.24
CA ALA A 45 -3.78 9.30 2.21
C ALA A 45 -4.33 10.09 1.03
N SER A 46 -5.55 9.75 0.62
CA SER A 46 -6.30 10.51 -0.38
C SER A 46 -7.24 11.51 0.30
N LEU A 47 -7.24 12.76 -0.15
CA LEU A 47 -8.33 13.67 0.21
C LEU A 47 -9.64 13.26 -0.49
N PRO A 48 -10.80 13.54 0.14
CA PRO A 48 -12.11 13.35 -0.49
C PRO A 48 -12.19 14.04 -1.84
N ASN A 49 -12.78 13.38 -2.84
CA ASN A 49 -13.05 14.04 -4.11
C ASN A 49 -14.24 15.00 -3.93
N ARG A 50 -14.01 16.31 -4.07
CA ARG A 50 -15.04 17.35 -3.89
C ARG A 50 -15.66 17.83 -5.20
N THR A 51 -15.27 17.27 -6.33
CA THR A 51 -15.83 17.64 -7.64
C THR A 51 -17.19 16.98 -7.85
N THR A 52 -18.11 17.66 -8.52
CA THR A 52 -19.48 17.17 -8.75
C THR A 52 -19.65 16.51 -10.13
N ASP A 53 -18.68 16.65 -11.02
CA ASP A 53 -18.79 16.35 -12.44
C ASP A 53 -17.68 15.41 -12.97
N ARG A 54 -16.74 14.99 -12.12
CA ARG A 54 -15.61 14.14 -12.53
C ARG A 54 -15.12 13.17 -11.46
N TRP A 55 -14.53 12.09 -11.93
CA TRP A 55 -13.85 11.08 -11.11
C TRP A 55 -12.34 11.24 -11.16
N ARG A 56 -11.67 11.03 -10.02
CA ARG A 56 -10.21 10.85 -9.97
C ARG A 56 -9.89 9.37 -10.17
N ARG A 57 -9.23 9.02 -11.27
CA ARG A 57 -8.79 7.65 -11.58
C ARG A 57 -7.28 7.53 -11.39
N ALA A 58 -6.83 6.36 -10.92
CA ALA A 58 -5.43 6.02 -10.79
C ALA A 58 -5.22 4.56 -11.20
N PHE A 59 -4.05 4.26 -11.75
CA PHE A 59 -3.57 2.90 -11.95
C PHE A 59 -2.42 2.67 -10.97
N ILE A 60 -2.53 1.66 -10.11
CA ILE A 60 -1.61 1.44 -9.00
C ILE A 60 -0.91 0.11 -9.22
N CYS A 61 0.42 0.12 -9.20
CA CYS A 61 1.25 -1.08 -9.24
C CYS A 61 2.06 -1.18 -7.94
N HIS A 62 2.06 -2.36 -7.34
CA HIS A 62 2.92 -2.66 -6.19
C HIS A 62 4.11 -3.49 -6.67
N TYR A 63 5.31 -3.00 -6.38
CA TYR A 63 6.55 -3.69 -6.69
C TYR A 63 7.21 -4.15 -5.40
N ILE A 64 7.69 -5.38 -5.39
CA ILE A 64 8.32 -6.02 -4.24
C ILE A 64 9.60 -6.73 -4.66
N SER A 65 10.51 -6.92 -3.72
CA SER A 65 11.69 -7.74 -3.95
C SER A 65 11.31 -9.19 -4.18
N ALA A 66 12.04 -9.90 -5.04
CA ALA A 66 11.91 -11.36 -5.18
C ALA A 66 12.23 -12.12 -3.88
N ALA A 67 12.91 -11.49 -2.92
CA ALA A 67 13.21 -12.04 -1.60
C ALA A 67 12.13 -11.75 -0.54
N VAL A 68 11.00 -11.15 -0.92
CA VAL A 68 9.88 -10.89 -0.02
C VAL A 68 9.38 -12.20 0.61
N ARG A 69 9.04 -12.16 1.90
CA ARG A 69 8.62 -13.38 2.64
C ARG A 69 7.11 -13.57 2.69
N SER A 70 6.35 -12.50 2.50
CA SER A 70 4.90 -12.52 2.52
C SER A 70 4.31 -11.35 1.74
N VAL A 71 3.13 -11.55 1.16
CA VAL A 71 2.36 -10.52 0.43
C VAL A 71 0.95 -10.50 1.01
N SER A 72 0.25 -9.37 0.95
CA SER A 72 -1.16 -9.33 1.37
C SER A 72 -1.99 -10.24 0.47
N GLU A 73 -3.01 -10.89 1.03
CA GLU A 73 -3.83 -11.86 0.27
C GLU A 73 -4.53 -11.21 -0.93
N GLU A 74 -4.94 -9.94 -0.79
CA GLU A 74 -5.59 -9.13 -1.82
C GLU A 74 -4.65 -8.79 -2.99
N LEU A 75 -3.33 -8.94 -2.80
CA LEU A 75 -2.30 -8.69 -3.81
C LEU A 75 -1.64 -9.98 -4.30
N ASN A 76 -2.20 -11.16 -3.99
CA ASN A 76 -1.69 -12.47 -4.38
C ASN A 76 -2.49 -13.02 -5.59
N PRO A 77 -1.85 -13.67 -6.58
CA PRO A 77 -0.41 -13.90 -6.71
C PRO A 77 0.37 -12.62 -7.08
N ALA A 78 1.65 -12.57 -6.69
CA ALA A 78 2.59 -11.62 -7.28
C ALA A 78 3.01 -12.12 -8.68
N TYR A 79 3.49 -11.22 -9.54
CA TYR A 79 3.90 -11.57 -10.90
C TYR A 79 5.33 -11.10 -11.18
N ARG A 80 6.08 -11.89 -11.93
CA ARG A 80 7.31 -11.41 -12.58
C ARG A 80 6.95 -10.44 -13.70
N THR A 81 7.92 -9.64 -14.12
CA THR A 81 7.77 -8.77 -15.31
C THR A 81 7.51 -9.55 -16.60
N THR A 82 7.79 -10.85 -16.61
CA THR A 82 7.47 -11.77 -17.71
C THR A 82 6.03 -12.31 -17.67
N GLY A 83 5.26 -12.01 -16.62
CA GLY A 83 3.89 -12.52 -16.42
C GLY A 83 3.80 -13.85 -15.66
N GLU A 84 4.93 -14.46 -15.30
CA GLU A 84 4.96 -15.67 -14.46
C GLU A 84 4.42 -15.37 -13.06
N GLU A 85 3.48 -16.19 -12.57
CA GLU A 85 2.97 -16.12 -11.20
C GLU A 85 4.04 -16.56 -10.20
N VAL A 86 4.17 -15.79 -9.11
CA VAL A 86 5.03 -16.09 -7.97
C VAL A 86 4.13 -16.23 -6.75
N PRO A 87 3.78 -17.47 -6.34
CA PRO A 87 3.02 -17.70 -5.13
C PRO A 87 3.85 -17.24 -3.93
N ALA A 88 3.41 -16.18 -3.27
CA ALA A 88 3.96 -15.78 -1.99
C ALA A 88 3.06 -16.33 -0.88
N PRO A 89 3.62 -16.84 0.24
CA PRO A 89 2.81 -17.12 1.42
C PRO A 89 2.03 -15.85 1.80
N GLY A 90 0.70 -15.93 1.80
CA GLY A 90 -0.16 -14.83 2.22
C GLY A 90 0.16 -14.45 3.67
N HIS A 91 0.12 -13.16 3.96
CA HIS A 91 -0.19 -12.69 5.31
C HIS A 91 -1.43 -11.83 5.19
N THR A 92 -2.37 -12.01 6.10
CA THR A 92 -3.56 -11.15 6.13
C THR A 92 -3.05 -9.74 6.48
N SER A 93 -3.26 -8.78 5.57
CA SER A 93 -3.29 -7.37 5.99
C SER A 93 -4.31 -7.24 7.11
N VAL A 94 -4.13 -6.27 8.01
CA VAL A 94 -5.18 -5.96 9.00
C VAL A 94 -6.45 -5.67 8.20
N GLY A 95 -7.40 -6.60 8.24
CA GLY A 95 -8.66 -6.45 7.53
C GLY A 95 -9.28 -5.13 7.96
N ARG A 96 -9.88 -4.40 7.02
CA ARG A 96 -10.68 -3.22 7.37
C ARG A 96 -11.66 -3.67 8.46
N PRO A 97 -11.66 -3.05 9.66
CA PRO A 97 -12.62 -3.42 10.69
C PRO A 97 -14.02 -3.37 10.07
N SER A 98 -14.75 -4.48 10.16
CA SER A 98 -16.17 -4.49 9.81
C SER A 98 -16.85 -3.44 10.68
N ARG A 99 -17.49 -2.45 10.05
CA ARG A 99 -18.41 -1.56 10.76
C ARG A 99 -19.59 -2.34 11.32
#